data_AF-A0A453SJP2-F1
#
_entry.id   AF-A0A453SJP2-F1
#
_cell.length_a   1.000
_cell.length_b   1.000
_cell.length_c   1.000
_cell.angle_alpha   90.00
_cell.angle_beta   90.00
_cell.angle_gamma   90.00
#
_symmetry.space_group_name_H-M   'P 1'
#
loop_
_entity.id
_entity.type
_entity.pdbx_description
1 polymer ?
#
loop_
_entity_poly.entity_id
_entity_poly.type
_entity_poly.pdbx_seq_one_letter_code
_entity_poly.pdbx_strand_id
1 'polypeptide(L)'
;MRSEAAGGGIAAGPPAPALLCSDLKPFLAALTVLTLLAAAWQLRPYHSLLAAPFSLCPDPAAPSPPRSLAVSGKASSSSSNASSSPKEERPKPDPNRREFRAVGSAAALFVQMGAYRGGPYTFAVVGLASKPVHVYGKPWFRCEWVPNAGAANASASPARPMRAANTYHMLPDWGYGRVYTVVVVNCTFSAAPNADNAGGRLVLNAYYGPSPARYERIEALEEAPGSYDEAAFRPPHRYDYLYCGSSLYGDLSAARVREWMAYHARFFGPRSHFVFHDAGGVGPAVRAALEPWVRAGRATLQDVRAQADYDGWYHNQFLVVNDCLHRYRHAARWTFFFDVDEYIFLPDGRTLEGVLAELDPYTQFTIEQNPMSSRLCARGANDSETMGV
;
A
#
# COMPACT_ATOMS: atom_id res chain seq x y z
N MET A 1 -41.59 -29.69 45.66
CA MET A 1 -40.79 -30.93 45.65
C MET A 1 -41.50 -31.96 44.77
N ARG A 2 -40.68 -32.62 43.94
CA ARG A 2 -40.91 -33.72 42.97
C ARG A 2 -42.12 -34.65 43.14
N SER A 3 -42.71 -35.03 42.01
CA SER A 3 -42.72 -36.39 41.39
C SER A 3 -43.57 -36.30 40.10
N GLU A 4 -43.39 -37.00 38.99
CA GLU A 4 -42.47 -38.04 38.52
C GLU A 4 -42.57 -38.09 36.98
N ALA A 5 -41.65 -38.83 36.34
CA ALA A 5 -41.45 -38.87 34.89
C ALA A 5 -42.14 -40.06 34.18
N ALA A 6 -42.23 -39.92 32.86
CA ALA A 6 -42.02 -40.92 31.80
C ALA A 6 -43.24 -41.30 30.92
N GLY A 7 -43.01 -41.29 29.60
CA GLY A 7 -43.85 -41.97 28.61
C GLY A 7 -43.83 -41.31 27.23
N GLY A 8 -43.07 -41.88 26.29
CA GLY A 8 -42.76 -41.28 24.99
C GLY A 8 -43.88 -41.33 23.94
N GLY A 9 -43.79 -40.41 22.98
CA GLY A 9 -44.58 -40.36 21.77
C GLY A 9 -43.80 -39.59 20.71
N ILE A 10 -43.48 -40.27 19.61
CA ILE A 10 -42.63 -39.80 18.50
C ILE A 10 -43.32 -38.62 17.80
N ALA A 11 -42.71 -37.43 17.87
CA ALA A 11 -43.16 -36.25 17.12
C ALA A 11 -42.52 -36.25 15.73
N ALA A 12 -43.37 -36.13 14.71
CA ALA A 12 -42.99 -36.05 13.31
C ALA A 12 -42.07 -34.86 13.04
N GLY A 13 -40.99 -35.09 12.29
CA GLY A 13 -40.06 -34.05 11.84
C GLY A 13 -40.72 -33.03 10.90
N PRO A 14 -40.11 -31.85 10.73
CA PRO A 14 -40.65 -30.79 9.89
C PRO A 14 -40.62 -31.21 8.41
N PRO A 15 -41.55 -30.72 7.57
CA PRO A 15 -41.58 -31.09 6.17
C PRO A 15 -40.38 -30.49 5.43
N ALA A 16 -39.75 -31.30 4.59
CA ALA A 16 -38.78 -30.84 3.60
C ALA A 16 -39.42 -29.75 2.73
N PRO A 17 -38.69 -28.69 2.34
CA PRO A 17 -39.23 -27.71 1.41
C PRO A 17 -39.46 -28.41 0.08
N ALA A 18 -40.73 -28.45 -0.34
CA ALA A 18 -41.11 -28.80 -1.69
C ALA A 18 -40.37 -27.85 -2.64
N LEU A 19 -39.32 -28.35 -3.28
CA LEU A 19 -38.71 -27.71 -4.44
C LEU A 19 -39.79 -27.70 -5.53
N LEU A 20 -40.46 -26.56 -5.61
CA LEU A 20 -41.35 -26.17 -6.69
C LEU A 20 -40.66 -26.49 -8.02
N CYS A 21 -41.31 -27.32 -8.83
CA CYS A 21 -41.12 -27.44 -10.27
C CYS A 21 -41.29 -26.04 -10.89
N SER A 22 -40.23 -25.26 -10.80
CA SER A 22 -40.07 -24.02 -11.55
C SER A 22 -39.79 -24.43 -12.97
N ASP A 23 -40.63 -23.99 -13.91
CA ASP A 23 -40.47 -24.27 -15.33
C ASP A 23 -39.00 -23.96 -15.71
N LEU A 24 -38.26 -24.97 -16.16
CA LEU A 24 -36.82 -24.84 -16.41
C LEU A 24 -36.54 -23.86 -17.55
N LYS A 25 -37.54 -23.61 -18.39
CA LYS A 25 -37.48 -22.76 -19.59
C LYS A 25 -37.18 -21.29 -19.27
N PRO A 26 -37.89 -20.59 -18.38
CA PRO A 26 -37.54 -19.21 -18.00
C PRO A 26 -36.16 -19.09 -17.36
N PHE A 27 -35.71 -20.09 -16.59
CA PHE A 27 -34.37 -20.08 -16.00
C PHE A 27 -33.27 -20.21 -17.06
N LEU A 28 -33.43 -21.16 -17.98
CA LEU A 28 -32.50 -21.34 -19.10
C LEU A 28 -32.52 -20.15 -20.07
N ALA A 29 -33.69 -19.53 -20.28
CA ALA A 29 -33.84 -18.31 -21.07
C ALA A 29 -33.12 -17.12 -20.43
N ALA A 30 -33.27 -16.93 -19.11
CA ALA A 30 -32.55 -15.88 -18.39
C ALA A 30 -31.03 -16.10 -18.45
N LEU A 31 -30.57 -17.35 -18.29
CA LEU A 31 -29.14 -17.69 -18.34
C LEU A 31 -28.54 -17.50 -19.75
N THR A 32 -29.29 -17.83 -20.80
CA THR A 32 -28.86 -17.59 -22.20
C THR A 32 -28.83 -16.11 -22.53
N VAL A 33 -29.80 -15.32 -22.06
CA VAL A 33 -29.77 -13.85 -22.24
C VAL A 33 -28.57 -13.25 -21.50
N LEU A 34 -28.29 -13.67 -20.26
CA LEU A 34 -27.16 -13.14 -19.48
C LEU A 34 -25.81 -13.48 -20.13
N THR A 35 -25.66 -14.70 -20.65
CA THR A 35 -24.43 -15.14 -21.33
C THR A 35 -24.25 -14.46 -22.68
N LEU A 36 -25.33 -14.21 -23.44
CA LEU A 36 -25.27 -13.43 -24.68
C LEU A 36 -24.92 -11.96 -24.42
N LEU A 37 -25.44 -11.36 -23.35
CA LEU A 37 -25.08 -9.99 -22.94
C LEU A 37 -23.60 -9.91 -22.53
N ALA A 38 -23.10 -10.88 -21.76
CA ALA A 38 -21.69 -10.95 -21.39
C ALA A 38 -20.78 -11.15 -22.62
N ALA A 39 -21.16 -12.02 -23.56
CA ALA A 39 -20.43 -12.23 -24.80
C ALA A 39 -20.45 -10.99 -25.70
N ALA A 40 -21.60 -10.31 -25.83
CA ALA A 40 -21.71 -9.06 -26.58
C ALA A 40 -20.90 -7.92 -25.94
N TRP A 41 -20.74 -7.92 -24.61
CA TRP A 41 -19.89 -6.96 -23.92
C TRP A 41 -18.40 -7.23 -24.13
N GLN A 42 -18.00 -8.51 -24.21
CA GLN A 42 -16.64 -8.95 -24.56
C GLN A 42 -16.28 -8.70 -26.03
N LEU A 43 -17.28 -8.63 -26.92
CA LEU A 43 -17.10 -8.36 -28.35
C LEU A 43 -17.12 -6.87 -28.71
N ARG A 44 -17.28 -5.95 -27.74
CA ARG A 44 -17.09 -4.53 -28.02
C ARG A 44 -15.59 -4.26 -28.20
N PRO A 45 -15.13 -3.78 -29.36
CA PRO A 45 -13.79 -3.24 -29.45
C PRO A 45 -13.71 -2.03 -28.50
N TYR A 46 -12.80 -2.08 -27.54
CA TYR A 46 -12.41 -0.91 -26.75
C TYR A 46 -11.72 0.09 -27.69
N HIS A 47 -12.50 0.74 -28.55
CA HIS A 47 -12.07 1.98 -29.18
C HIS A 47 -12.09 3.05 -28.10
N SER A 48 -10.89 3.42 -27.70
CA SER A 48 -10.52 4.46 -26.77
C SER A 48 -11.42 5.69 -26.86
N LEU A 49 -12.32 5.85 -25.90
CA LEU A 49 -13.03 7.10 -25.65
C LEU A 49 -12.16 8.05 -24.79
N LEU A 50 -10.91 8.26 -25.18
CA LEU A 50 -10.06 9.37 -24.70
C LEU A 50 -8.93 9.61 -25.72
N ALA A 51 -9.30 10.03 -26.94
CA ALA A 51 -8.38 10.75 -27.82
C ALA A 51 -8.59 12.25 -27.57
N ALA A 52 -7.81 12.82 -26.65
CA ALA A 52 -7.69 14.27 -26.55
C ALA A 52 -6.73 14.76 -27.65
N PRO A 53 -7.09 15.78 -28.44
CA PRO A 53 -6.22 16.32 -29.47
C PRO A 53 -5.27 17.35 -28.84
N PHE A 54 -4.04 16.95 -28.53
CA PHE A 54 -2.98 17.92 -28.27
C PHE A 54 -1.95 17.84 -29.39
N SER A 55 -2.07 18.79 -30.31
CA SER A 55 -0.98 19.23 -31.18
C SER A 55 0.09 19.89 -30.31
N LEU A 56 1.29 19.33 -30.27
CA LEU A 56 2.48 20.01 -29.75
C LEU A 56 3.59 19.88 -30.79
N CYS A 57 3.96 21.01 -31.39
CA CYS A 57 5.16 21.18 -32.18
C CYS A 57 6.41 20.87 -31.33
N PRO A 58 7.47 20.27 -31.87
CA PRO A 58 8.73 20.14 -31.15
C PRO A 58 9.50 21.46 -31.17
N ASP A 59 9.82 21.96 -29.98
CA ASP A 59 10.76 23.06 -29.76
C ASP A 59 12.21 22.52 -29.88
N PRO A 60 13.10 23.10 -30.71
CA PRO A 60 14.43 22.57 -30.95
C PRO A 60 15.46 23.20 -30.00
N ALA A 61 15.32 23.02 -28.68
CA ALA A 61 16.39 23.38 -27.73
C ALA A 61 16.15 22.78 -26.32
N ALA A 62 16.63 21.57 -26.08
CA ALA A 62 16.90 21.11 -24.71
C ALA A 62 18.14 20.19 -24.67
N PRO A 63 19.04 20.37 -23.68
CA PRO A 63 20.33 19.68 -23.61
C PRO A 63 20.22 18.24 -23.10
N SER A 64 21.23 17.45 -23.45
CA SER A 64 21.37 16.00 -23.26
C SER A 64 21.36 15.54 -21.78
N PRO A 65 20.84 14.33 -21.46
CA PRO A 65 21.02 13.72 -20.14
C PRO A 65 22.44 13.14 -19.97
N PRO A 66 22.92 12.94 -18.72
CA PRO A 66 24.30 12.54 -18.46
C PRO A 66 24.56 11.07 -18.82
N ARG A 67 25.80 10.81 -19.24
CA ARG A 67 26.33 9.49 -19.62
C ARG A 67 26.23 8.48 -18.47
N SER A 68 25.68 7.30 -18.77
CA SER A 68 25.76 6.11 -17.91
C SER A 68 27.17 5.52 -17.91
N LEU A 69 27.68 5.22 -16.71
CA LEU A 69 28.89 4.42 -16.47
C LEU A 69 28.63 2.98 -16.90
N ALA A 70 29.39 2.48 -17.88
CA ALA A 70 29.41 1.08 -18.25
C ALA A 70 30.54 0.35 -17.51
N VAL A 71 30.16 -0.60 -16.65
CA VAL A 71 31.07 -1.57 -16.03
C VAL A 71 31.43 -2.63 -17.07
N SER A 72 32.73 -2.81 -17.30
CA SER A 72 33.30 -3.82 -18.20
C SER A 72 33.32 -5.20 -17.52
N GLY A 73 32.56 -6.15 -18.05
CA GLY A 73 32.66 -7.56 -17.70
C GLY A 73 33.46 -8.31 -18.77
N LYS A 74 34.75 -8.59 -18.49
CA LYS A 74 35.57 -9.55 -19.26
C LYS A 74 35.01 -10.96 -19.08
N ALA A 75 34.74 -11.64 -20.18
CA ALA A 75 34.65 -13.10 -20.21
C ALA A 75 35.73 -13.64 -21.14
N SER A 76 36.73 -14.30 -20.55
CA SER A 76 37.76 -15.05 -21.26
C SER A 76 37.26 -16.48 -21.56
N SER A 77 37.43 -16.87 -22.82
CA SER A 77 37.62 -18.21 -23.39
C SER A 77 37.31 -19.47 -22.57
N SER A 78 36.52 -20.38 -23.15
CA SER A 78 36.94 -21.79 -23.24
C SER A 78 36.42 -22.44 -24.53
N SER A 79 37.35 -23.01 -25.27
CA SER A 79 37.13 -23.91 -26.40
C SER A 79 36.76 -25.29 -25.87
N SER A 80 35.69 -25.88 -26.38
CA SER A 80 35.46 -27.33 -26.30
C SER A 80 34.90 -27.85 -27.61
N ASN A 81 35.68 -28.72 -28.26
CA ASN A 81 35.27 -29.54 -29.37
C ASN A 81 34.29 -30.61 -28.86
N ALA A 82 33.10 -30.70 -29.46
CA ALA A 82 32.23 -31.85 -29.31
C ALA A 82 31.51 -32.18 -30.64
N SER A 83 31.78 -33.42 -31.07
CA SER A 83 31.14 -34.28 -32.06
C SER A 83 29.83 -33.83 -32.73
N SER A 84 29.85 -33.92 -34.06
CA SER A 84 28.73 -33.76 -34.99
C SER A 84 27.61 -34.78 -34.76
N SER A 85 26.47 -34.30 -34.27
CA SER A 85 25.16 -34.93 -34.52
C SER A 85 24.57 -34.38 -35.83
N PRO A 86 23.66 -35.10 -36.53
CA PRO A 86 23.10 -34.63 -37.78
C PRO A 86 22.40 -33.29 -37.56
N LYS A 87 22.77 -32.29 -38.37
CA LYS A 87 22.07 -31.01 -38.42
C LYS A 87 20.65 -31.28 -38.92
N GLU A 88 19.72 -31.41 -37.99
CA GLU A 88 18.32 -31.18 -38.28
C GLU A 88 18.22 -29.76 -38.87
N GLU A 89 17.84 -29.71 -40.13
CA GLU A 89 17.83 -28.49 -40.94
C GLU A 89 16.81 -27.54 -40.32
N ARG A 90 17.29 -26.55 -39.56
CA ARG A 90 16.41 -25.57 -38.92
C ARG A 90 15.52 -24.97 -40.02
N PRO A 91 14.19 -25.04 -39.90
CA PRO A 91 13.29 -24.51 -40.92
C PRO A 91 13.65 -23.05 -41.19
N LYS A 92 13.68 -22.68 -42.48
CA LYS A 92 14.00 -21.31 -42.91
C LYS A 92 13.12 -20.33 -42.11
N PRO A 93 13.70 -19.25 -41.54
CA PRO A 93 12.92 -18.27 -40.78
C PRO A 93 11.77 -17.77 -41.65
N ASP A 94 10.53 -17.94 -41.18
CA ASP A 94 9.37 -17.41 -41.87
C ASP A 94 9.50 -15.89 -41.97
N PRO A 95 9.57 -15.30 -43.18
CA PRO A 95 9.72 -13.85 -43.36
C PRO A 95 8.52 -13.05 -42.80
N ASN A 96 7.40 -13.71 -42.52
CA ASN A 96 6.23 -13.11 -41.88
C ASN A 96 6.25 -13.21 -40.36
N ARG A 97 7.16 -14.01 -39.77
CA ARG A 97 7.32 -14.08 -38.32
C ARG A 97 7.83 -12.75 -37.78
N ARG A 98 7.12 -12.20 -36.81
CA ARG A 98 7.55 -11.03 -36.04
C ARG A 98 8.02 -11.51 -34.67
N GLU A 99 9.24 -11.13 -34.30
CA GLU A 99 9.82 -11.50 -33.01
C GLU A 99 9.98 -10.26 -32.15
N PHE A 100 9.53 -10.36 -30.90
CA PHE A 100 9.80 -9.32 -29.90
C PHE A 100 11.22 -9.49 -29.38
N ARG A 101 12.04 -8.45 -29.52
CA ARG A 101 13.39 -8.37 -28.95
C ARG A 101 13.38 -7.39 -27.79
N ALA A 102 13.13 -7.90 -26.59
CA ALA A 102 13.17 -7.09 -25.38
C ALA A 102 14.63 -6.76 -25.01
N VAL A 103 14.89 -5.52 -24.63
CA VAL A 103 16.19 -5.03 -24.15
C VAL A 103 15.95 -4.31 -22.83
N GLY A 104 16.75 -4.61 -21.80
CA GLY A 104 16.66 -4.00 -20.47
C GLY A 104 15.77 -4.75 -19.47
N SER A 105 15.55 -4.13 -18.30
CA SER A 105 14.59 -4.62 -17.28
C SER A 105 13.25 -3.92 -17.48
N ALA A 106 12.15 -4.67 -17.42
CA ALA A 106 10.81 -4.13 -17.67
C ALA A 106 10.38 -3.08 -16.62
N ALA A 107 10.87 -3.18 -15.38
CA ALA A 107 10.64 -2.24 -14.28
C ALA A 107 11.45 -2.67 -13.02
N ALA A 108 11.33 -1.90 -11.93
CA ALA A 108 11.93 -2.25 -10.64
C ALA A 108 11.21 -3.43 -9.98
N LEU A 109 11.99 -4.34 -9.38
CA LEU A 109 11.49 -5.48 -8.61
C LEU A 109 10.84 -5.02 -7.29
N PHE A 110 11.48 -4.06 -6.63
CA PHE A 110 11.00 -3.43 -5.41
C PHE A 110 11.55 -2.00 -5.32
N VAL A 111 10.71 -1.07 -4.89
CA VAL A 111 11.04 0.34 -4.67
C VAL A 111 10.69 0.63 -3.22
N GLN A 112 11.68 0.70 -2.35
CA GLN A 112 11.41 0.85 -0.93
C GLN A 112 10.96 2.28 -0.60
N MET A 113 9.86 2.41 0.15
CA MET A 113 9.43 3.66 0.77
C MET A 113 9.88 3.71 2.24
N GLY A 114 9.63 2.63 2.99
CA GLY A 114 9.94 2.58 4.42
C GLY A 114 10.02 1.16 4.95
N ALA A 115 10.60 1.02 6.14
CA ALA A 115 10.63 -0.23 6.87
C ALA A 115 10.55 0.05 8.37
N TYR A 116 9.79 -0.76 9.08
CA TYR A 116 9.36 -0.46 10.44
C TYR A 116 9.34 -1.71 11.29
N ARG A 117 9.84 -1.61 12.52
CA ARG A 117 9.60 -2.62 13.55
C ARG A 117 8.15 -2.51 14.01
N GLY A 118 7.40 -3.59 13.84
CA GLY A 118 5.98 -3.69 14.24
C GLY A 118 5.76 -4.31 15.61
N GLY A 119 6.81 -4.67 16.33
CA GLY A 119 6.78 -5.33 17.64
C GLY A 119 8.12 -6.00 17.97
N PRO A 120 8.21 -6.77 19.07
CA PRO A 120 9.48 -7.37 19.49
C PRO A 120 10.08 -8.34 18.45
N TYR A 121 9.24 -9.01 17.66
CA TYR A 121 9.65 -10.05 16.71
C TYR A 121 9.07 -9.85 15.29
N THR A 122 8.47 -8.69 15.00
CA THR A 122 7.81 -8.43 13.70
C THR A 122 8.31 -7.15 13.05
N PHE A 123 8.41 -7.17 11.72
CA PHE A 123 8.77 -6.01 10.91
C PHE A 123 7.86 -5.92 9.68
N ALA A 124 7.72 -4.71 9.14
CA ALA A 124 7.07 -4.44 7.87
C ALA A 124 8.02 -3.66 6.96
N VAL A 125 8.12 -4.05 5.69
CA VAL A 125 8.80 -3.28 4.63
C VAL A 125 7.74 -2.88 3.62
N VAL A 126 7.60 -1.58 3.40
CA VAL A 126 6.56 -0.96 2.57
C VAL A 126 7.20 -0.36 1.33
N GLY A 127 6.65 -0.65 0.16
CA GLY A 127 7.22 -0.17 -1.10
C GLY A 127 6.36 -0.36 -2.34
N LEU A 128 6.90 0.15 -3.44
CA LEU A 128 6.58 -0.07 -4.84
C LEU A 128 6.97 -1.46 -5.33
N ALA A 129 6.18 -2.08 -6.21
CA ALA A 129 6.74 -3.04 -7.16
C ALA A 129 5.99 -3.03 -8.50
N SER A 130 6.67 -3.45 -9.55
CA SER A 130 6.05 -3.57 -10.87
C SER A 130 4.93 -4.61 -10.88
N LYS A 131 3.76 -4.21 -11.36
CA LYS A 131 2.59 -5.08 -11.52
C LYS A 131 2.84 -6.19 -12.56
N PRO A 132 3.41 -5.93 -13.76
CA PRO A 132 3.84 -7.00 -14.67
C PRO A 132 4.78 -8.03 -14.03
N VAL A 133 5.74 -7.58 -13.21
CA VAL A 133 6.62 -8.51 -12.49
C VAL A 133 5.82 -9.38 -11.52
N HIS A 134 4.85 -8.81 -10.81
CA HIS A 134 3.96 -9.58 -9.94
C HIS A 134 3.11 -10.61 -10.68
N VAL A 135 2.55 -10.24 -11.85
CA VAL A 135 1.70 -11.13 -12.65
C VAL A 135 2.50 -12.28 -13.27
N TYR A 136 3.62 -11.99 -13.93
CA TYR A 136 4.34 -12.97 -14.74
C TYR A 136 5.54 -13.59 -14.02
N GLY A 137 6.26 -12.81 -13.23
CA GLY A 137 7.44 -13.27 -12.47
C GLY A 137 7.05 -14.04 -11.21
N LYS A 138 5.93 -13.69 -10.58
CA LYS A 138 5.51 -14.23 -9.27
C LYS A 138 6.62 -14.09 -8.23
N PRO A 139 7.07 -12.85 -7.95
CA PRO A 139 8.14 -12.61 -7.02
C PRO A 139 7.74 -13.06 -5.61
N TRP A 140 8.74 -13.40 -4.81
CA TRP A 140 8.56 -13.74 -3.41
C TRP A 140 9.70 -13.14 -2.58
N PHE A 141 9.51 -13.12 -1.27
CA PHE A 141 10.38 -12.37 -0.36
C PHE A 141 10.84 -13.24 0.81
N ARG A 142 12.04 -12.98 1.31
CA ARG A 142 12.54 -13.50 2.59
C ARG A 142 13.20 -12.40 3.40
N CYS A 143 12.85 -12.32 4.67
CA CYS A 143 13.49 -11.40 5.59
C CYS A 143 14.57 -12.09 6.42
N GLU A 144 15.66 -11.38 6.68
CA GLU A 144 16.76 -11.81 7.53
C GLU A 144 17.19 -10.66 8.43
N TRP A 145 17.54 -10.96 9.67
CA TRP A 145 18.19 -10.03 10.57
C TRP A 145 19.69 -10.31 10.59
N VAL A 146 20.49 -9.29 10.31
CA VAL A 146 21.96 -9.35 10.32
C VAL A 146 22.47 -8.51 11.48
N PRO A 147 22.98 -9.12 12.57
CA PRO A 147 23.54 -8.39 13.70
C PRO A 147 24.79 -7.59 13.30
N ASN A 148 25.10 -6.53 14.05
CA ASN A 148 26.32 -5.75 13.84
C ASN A 148 27.59 -6.57 14.11
N ALA A 149 28.61 -6.38 13.27
CA ALA A 149 29.93 -6.99 13.45
C ALA A 149 30.62 -6.33 14.66
N GLY A 150 30.48 -6.95 15.84
CA GLY A 150 30.96 -6.40 17.12
C GLY A 150 30.02 -6.68 18.30
N ALA A 151 28.79 -7.14 18.04
CA ALA A 151 27.84 -7.58 19.07
C ALA A 151 28.32 -8.84 19.84
N ALA A 152 29.26 -9.59 19.25
CA ALA A 152 29.98 -10.62 19.95
C ALA A 152 31.16 -9.97 20.69
N ASN A 153 31.16 -10.04 22.03
CA ASN A 153 32.43 -10.09 22.77
C ASN A 153 33.39 -11.01 22.00
N ALA A 154 34.65 -10.59 21.83
CA ALA A 154 35.64 -11.19 20.92
C ALA A 154 35.93 -12.71 21.10
N SER A 155 35.19 -13.41 21.97
CA SER A 155 35.19 -14.85 22.19
C SER A 155 33.97 -15.60 21.62
N ALA A 156 32.95 -14.93 21.08
CA ALA A 156 31.78 -15.57 20.47
C ALA A 156 31.86 -15.51 18.93
N SER A 157 31.52 -16.63 18.27
CA SER A 157 31.46 -16.73 16.81
C SER A 157 30.67 -15.57 16.19
N PRO A 158 30.98 -15.11 14.97
CA PRO A 158 30.24 -14.04 14.32
C PRO A 158 28.75 -14.35 14.35
N ALA A 159 27.95 -13.44 14.90
CA ALA A 159 26.54 -13.64 15.11
C ALA A 159 25.87 -13.95 13.76
N ARG A 160 25.36 -15.17 13.62
CA ARG A 160 24.80 -15.67 12.37
C ARG A 160 23.51 -14.90 12.04
N PRO A 161 23.27 -14.56 10.76
CA PRO A 161 21.99 -13.99 10.35
C PRO A 161 20.81 -14.86 10.79
N MET A 162 19.82 -14.24 11.43
CA MET A 162 18.57 -14.89 11.82
C MET A 162 17.59 -14.77 10.66
N ARG A 163 17.01 -15.88 10.21
CA ARG A 163 15.96 -15.85 9.18
C ARG A 163 14.60 -15.65 9.84
N ALA A 164 13.73 -14.89 9.21
CA ALA A 164 12.33 -14.81 9.64
C ALA A 164 11.67 -16.20 9.53
N ALA A 165 10.90 -16.58 10.54
CA ALA A 165 10.15 -17.83 10.56
C ALA A 165 8.96 -17.79 9.58
N ASN A 166 8.37 -16.60 9.40
CA ASN A 166 7.34 -16.36 8.39
C ASN A 166 7.64 -15.05 7.64
N THR A 167 7.50 -15.07 6.33
CA THR A 167 7.54 -13.88 5.47
C THR A 167 6.42 -13.99 4.47
N TYR A 168 5.52 -13.01 4.47
CA TYR A 168 4.45 -12.90 3.49
C TYR A 168 4.32 -11.46 3.03
N HIS A 169 3.68 -11.25 1.89
CA HIS A 169 3.41 -9.90 1.40
C HIS A 169 1.93 -9.71 1.10
N MET A 170 1.50 -8.47 1.19
CA MET A 170 0.16 -8.01 0.85
C MET A 170 0.27 -7.02 -0.32
N LEU A 171 -0.79 -6.97 -1.14
CA LEU A 171 -0.91 -6.06 -2.28
C LEU A 171 -2.16 -5.17 -2.09
N PRO A 172 -2.09 -4.13 -1.25
CA PRO A 172 -3.27 -3.37 -0.80
C PRO A 172 -4.08 -2.71 -1.91
N ASP A 173 -3.46 -2.40 -3.04
CA ASP A 173 -4.08 -1.74 -4.20
C ASP A 173 -4.28 -2.70 -5.38
N TRP A 174 -4.23 -4.02 -5.15
CA TRP A 174 -4.35 -4.99 -6.24
C TRP A 174 -5.72 -4.87 -6.92
N GLY A 175 -5.69 -4.49 -8.19
CA GLY A 175 -6.89 -4.16 -8.97
C GLY A 175 -7.05 -2.66 -9.26
N TYR A 176 -6.50 -1.80 -8.42
CA TYR A 176 -6.44 -0.34 -8.60
C TYR A 176 -5.10 0.13 -9.19
N GLY A 177 -3.99 -0.55 -8.85
CA GLY A 177 -2.63 -0.16 -9.25
C GLY A 177 -2.43 -0.08 -10.78
N ARG A 178 -1.63 0.90 -11.21
CA ARG A 178 -1.24 1.13 -12.62
C ARG A 178 -0.03 0.27 -12.98
N VAL A 179 1.09 0.88 -13.36
CA VAL A 179 2.34 0.15 -13.66
C VAL A 179 2.95 -0.42 -12.39
N TYR A 180 2.84 0.32 -11.29
CA TYR A 180 3.28 -0.08 -9.95
C TYR A 180 2.08 -0.41 -9.05
N THR A 181 2.29 -1.38 -8.16
CA THR A 181 1.36 -1.81 -7.11
C THR A 181 2.09 -1.73 -5.77
N VAL A 182 1.36 -1.43 -4.71
CA VAL A 182 1.88 -1.40 -3.35
C VAL A 182 2.20 -2.82 -2.89
N VAL A 183 3.37 -3.00 -2.29
CA VAL A 183 3.78 -4.23 -1.64
C VAL A 183 4.11 -3.93 -0.19
N VAL A 184 3.44 -4.63 0.72
CA VAL A 184 3.75 -4.62 2.15
C VAL A 184 4.26 -5.99 2.53
N VAL A 185 5.57 -6.12 2.77
CA VAL A 185 6.20 -7.36 3.22
C VAL A 185 6.21 -7.40 4.74
N ASN A 186 5.56 -8.39 5.35
CA ASN A 186 5.59 -8.63 6.79
C ASN A 186 6.55 -9.77 7.10
N CYS A 187 7.47 -9.51 8.03
CA CYS A 187 8.48 -10.43 8.52
C CYS A 187 8.19 -10.77 9.99
N THR A 188 8.05 -12.06 10.32
CA THR A 188 7.90 -12.53 11.70
C THR A 188 9.03 -13.48 12.04
N PHE A 189 9.78 -13.18 13.11
CA PHE A 189 10.90 -13.98 13.60
C PHE A 189 10.46 -14.89 14.75
N SER A 190 11.16 -16.02 14.94
CA SER A 190 10.88 -16.96 16.03
C SER A 190 11.38 -16.49 17.40
N ALA A 191 12.32 -15.55 17.41
CA ALA A 191 12.83 -14.88 18.59
C ALA A 191 13.00 -13.39 18.27
N ALA A 192 13.00 -12.54 19.30
CA ALA A 192 13.18 -11.10 19.13
C ALA A 192 14.57 -10.79 18.55
N PRO A 193 14.67 -10.26 17.32
CA PRO A 193 15.96 -9.83 16.79
C PRO A 193 16.42 -8.57 17.52
N ASN A 194 17.73 -8.43 17.74
CA ASN A 194 18.32 -7.32 18.50
C ASN A 194 17.89 -7.28 19.98
N ALA A 195 17.59 -8.43 20.60
CA ALA A 195 17.19 -8.49 22.01
C ALA A 195 18.30 -8.05 22.99
N ASP A 196 19.56 -8.15 22.56
CA ASP A 196 20.75 -7.65 23.26
C ASP A 196 20.99 -6.15 23.03
N ASN A 197 20.18 -5.52 22.17
CA ASN A 197 20.28 -4.13 21.78
C ASN A 197 21.66 -3.73 21.20
N ALA A 198 22.38 -4.70 20.62
CA ALA A 198 23.71 -4.49 20.03
C ALA A 198 23.66 -3.88 18.62
N GLY A 199 22.45 -3.71 18.08
CA GLY A 199 22.19 -3.17 16.76
C GLY A 199 22.32 -4.21 15.64
N GLY A 200 21.82 -3.85 14.46
CA GLY A 200 21.84 -4.70 13.30
C GLY A 200 20.92 -4.18 12.20
N ARG A 201 20.73 -5.00 11.17
CA ARG A 201 19.99 -4.63 9.97
C ARG A 201 18.96 -5.68 9.60
N LEU A 202 17.76 -5.23 9.28
CA LEU A 202 16.77 -6.01 8.56
C LEU A 202 17.14 -6.01 7.07
N VAL A 203 17.28 -7.20 6.51
CA VAL A 203 17.57 -7.41 5.09
C VAL A 203 16.37 -8.09 4.45
N LEU A 204 15.88 -7.52 3.36
CA LEU A 204 14.85 -8.08 2.50
C LEU A 204 15.51 -8.67 1.25
N ASN A 205 15.39 -9.98 1.08
CA ASN A 205 15.77 -10.67 -0.15
C ASN A 205 14.53 -10.77 -1.05
N ALA A 206 14.52 -10.04 -2.16
CA ALA A 206 13.42 -10.02 -3.13
C ALA A 206 13.79 -10.88 -4.36
N TYR A 207 13.01 -11.91 -4.64
CA TYR A 207 13.28 -12.88 -5.70
C TYR A 207 12.42 -12.58 -6.92
N TYR A 208 12.97 -12.75 -8.12
CA TYR A 208 12.27 -12.44 -9.38
C TYR A 208 11.19 -13.46 -9.76
N GLY A 209 11.21 -14.66 -9.15
CA GLY A 209 10.24 -15.72 -9.39
C GLY A 209 10.56 -17.01 -8.63
N PRO A 210 9.94 -18.14 -8.97
CA PRO A 210 10.05 -19.39 -8.18
C PRO A 210 11.47 -19.92 -8.03
N SER A 211 12.35 -19.65 -9.01
CA SER A 211 13.76 -20.00 -8.92
C SER A 211 14.51 -19.06 -7.97
N PRO A 212 15.22 -19.56 -6.96
CA PRO A 212 16.00 -18.74 -6.03
C PRO A 212 17.33 -18.24 -6.63
N ALA A 213 17.62 -18.52 -7.90
CA ALA A 213 18.92 -18.25 -8.51
C ALA A 213 19.24 -16.74 -8.65
N ARG A 214 18.21 -15.89 -8.75
CA ARG A 214 18.37 -14.44 -8.93
C ARG A 214 17.46 -13.69 -7.95
N TYR A 215 18.07 -12.82 -7.16
CA TYR A 215 17.38 -11.99 -6.19
C TYR A 215 18.14 -10.68 -5.97
N GLU A 216 17.41 -9.68 -5.49
CA GLU A 216 17.97 -8.43 -5.01
C GLU A 216 18.03 -8.48 -3.48
N ARG A 217 19.16 -8.06 -2.90
CA ARG A 217 19.35 -7.95 -1.46
C ARG A 217 19.23 -6.49 -1.04
N ILE A 218 18.22 -6.18 -0.23
CA ILE A 218 17.85 -4.82 0.17
C ILE A 218 18.08 -4.68 1.66
N GLU A 219 18.91 -3.73 2.10
CA GLU A 219 19.04 -3.36 3.51
C GLU A 219 17.87 -2.44 3.87
N ALA A 220 16.82 -3.01 4.46
CA ALA A 220 15.54 -2.35 4.60
C ALA A 220 15.48 -1.41 5.81
N LEU A 221 16.00 -1.84 6.95
CA LEU A 221 16.03 -1.06 8.19
C LEU A 221 17.35 -1.32 8.92
N GLU A 222 17.90 -0.29 9.54
CA GLU A 222 19.02 -0.40 10.48
C GLU A 222 18.56 0.05 11.87
N GLU A 223 18.97 -0.71 12.88
CA GLU A 223 18.85 -0.32 14.28
C GLU A 223 20.24 -0.10 14.86
N ALA A 224 20.48 1.12 15.35
CA ALA A 224 21.70 1.45 16.06
C ALA A 224 21.75 0.71 17.42
N PRO A 225 22.95 0.44 17.97
CA PRO A 225 23.09 -0.07 19.33
C PRO A 225 22.36 0.83 20.33
N GLY A 226 21.61 0.25 21.26
CA GLY A 226 20.85 0.98 22.28
C GLY A 226 19.53 1.60 21.80
N SER A 227 19.19 1.53 20.50
CA SER A 227 18.00 2.17 19.93
C SER A 227 16.71 1.36 20.07
N TYR A 228 16.80 0.05 20.30
CA TYR A 228 15.63 -0.80 20.46
C TYR A 228 15.00 -0.59 21.85
N ASP A 229 13.72 -0.21 21.87
CA ASP A 229 12.91 -0.04 23.07
C ASP A 229 11.64 -0.92 22.96
N GLU A 230 11.59 -2.00 23.75
CA GLU A 230 10.43 -2.90 23.77
C GLU A 230 9.18 -2.22 24.35
N ALA A 231 9.34 -1.27 25.28
CA ALA A 231 8.22 -0.60 25.93
C ALA A 231 7.42 0.28 24.95
N ALA A 232 8.06 0.77 23.88
CA ALA A 232 7.41 1.55 22.83
C ALA A 232 6.29 0.81 22.08
N PHE A 233 6.21 -0.52 22.19
CA PHE A 233 5.17 -1.35 21.56
C PHE A 233 3.98 -1.67 22.50
N ARG A 234 3.93 -1.06 23.69
CA ARG A 234 2.87 -1.26 24.68
C ARG A 234 2.32 0.08 25.16
N PRO A 235 1.07 0.13 25.66
CA PRO A 235 0.57 1.32 26.36
C PRO A 235 1.46 1.68 27.57
N PRO A 236 1.54 2.97 27.94
CA PRO A 236 0.82 4.11 27.38
C PRO A 236 1.42 4.62 26.06
N HIS A 237 0.56 4.85 25.06
CA HIS A 237 0.99 5.42 23.78
C HIS A 237 1.33 6.92 23.91
N ARG A 238 2.19 7.38 22.99
CA ARG A 238 2.60 8.80 22.91
C ARG A 238 1.42 9.72 22.62
N TYR A 239 0.51 9.27 21.77
CA TYR A 239 -0.69 10.00 21.36
C TYR A 239 -1.95 9.21 21.72
N ASP A 240 -3.05 9.90 21.92
CA ASP A 240 -4.36 9.27 22.03
C ASP A 240 -4.94 9.07 20.63
N TYR A 241 -4.77 10.06 19.77
CA TYR A 241 -5.24 10.03 18.38
C TYR A 241 -4.15 10.45 17.41
N LEU A 242 -4.05 9.75 16.29
CA LEU A 242 -3.14 10.11 15.20
C LEU A 242 -3.89 10.16 13.89
N TYR A 243 -3.59 11.16 13.08
CA TYR A 243 -4.10 11.27 11.72
C TYR A 243 -2.98 10.90 10.73
N CYS A 244 -3.29 9.97 9.83
CA CYS A 244 -2.46 9.61 8.70
C CYS A 244 -3.18 10.03 7.41
N GLY A 245 -2.75 11.16 6.83
CA GLY A 245 -3.34 11.70 5.61
C GLY A 245 -2.86 11.00 4.35
N SER A 246 -3.71 11.02 3.32
CA SER A 246 -3.35 10.67 1.95
C SER A 246 -2.35 11.67 1.34
N SER A 247 -1.89 11.39 0.12
CA SER A 247 -1.00 12.28 -0.64
C SER A 247 -1.66 13.64 -0.87
N LEU A 248 -0.97 14.72 -0.52
CA LEU A 248 -1.37 16.10 -0.80
C LEU A 248 -0.84 16.55 -2.15
N TYR A 249 -1.72 16.74 -3.12
CA TYR A 249 -1.40 17.14 -4.49
C TYR A 249 -2.37 18.21 -5.00
N GLY A 250 -2.06 18.80 -6.17
CA GLY A 250 -2.89 19.83 -6.78
C GLY A 250 -2.79 21.20 -6.10
N ASP A 251 -3.79 22.06 -6.32
CA ASP A 251 -3.80 23.43 -5.80
C ASP A 251 -4.60 23.52 -4.48
N LEU A 252 -3.93 23.25 -3.37
CA LEU A 252 -4.54 23.24 -2.04
C LEU A 252 -4.73 24.66 -1.51
N SER A 253 -5.95 24.96 -1.03
CA SER A 253 -6.23 26.23 -0.35
C SER A 253 -5.60 26.29 1.03
N ALA A 254 -4.63 27.19 1.22
CA ALA A 254 -4.00 27.44 2.52
C ALA A 254 -5.00 27.88 3.61
N ALA A 255 -6.11 28.52 3.23
CA ALA A 255 -7.18 28.89 4.16
C ALA A 255 -7.93 27.64 4.66
N ARG A 256 -8.27 26.72 3.75
CA ARG A 256 -8.96 25.46 4.10
C ARG A 256 -8.09 24.54 4.92
N VAL A 257 -6.81 24.39 4.56
CA VAL A 257 -5.87 23.58 5.35
C VAL A 257 -5.71 24.13 6.78
N ARG A 258 -5.67 25.47 6.93
CA ARG A 258 -5.62 26.11 8.24
C ARG A 258 -6.87 25.85 9.07
N GLU A 259 -8.04 25.98 8.46
CA GLU A 259 -9.34 25.70 9.08
C GLU A 259 -9.44 24.23 9.51
N TRP A 260 -9.16 23.31 8.60
CA TRP A 260 -9.18 21.86 8.84
C TRP A 260 -8.25 21.48 9.99
N MET A 261 -7.02 22.02 9.99
CA MET A 261 -6.03 21.71 11.03
C MET A 261 -6.47 22.25 12.39
N ALA A 262 -6.97 23.48 12.45
CA ALA A 262 -7.46 24.07 13.70
C ALA A 262 -8.68 23.30 14.26
N TYR A 263 -9.62 22.95 13.39
CA TYR A 263 -10.79 22.15 13.75
C TYR A 263 -10.40 20.79 14.32
N HIS A 264 -9.61 20.01 13.59
CA HIS A 264 -9.26 18.66 14.01
C HIS A 264 -8.27 18.64 15.19
N ALA A 265 -7.39 19.64 15.30
CA ALA A 265 -6.54 19.81 16.48
C ALA A 265 -7.37 20.03 17.75
N ARG A 266 -8.48 20.76 17.66
CA ARG A 266 -9.44 20.94 18.75
C ARG A 266 -10.25 19.66 18.99
N PHE A 267 -10.75 19.03 17.94
CA PHE A 267 -11.56 17.81 17.99
C PHE A 267 -10.82 16.64 18.66
N PHE A 268 -9.58 16.37 18.24
CA PHE A 268 -8.74 15.32 18.81
C PHE A 268 -8.02 15.73 20.10
N GLY A 269 -8.13 16.99 20.54
CA GLY A 269 -7.51 17.44 21.79
C GLY A 269 -5.97 17.49 21.78
N PRO A 270 -5.34 17.67 22.96
CA PRO A 270 -3.92 18.04 23.10
C PRO A 270 -2.92 16.91 22.81
N ARG A 271 -3.32 15.64 22.99
CA ARG A 271 -2.49 14.45 22.77
C ARG A 271 -2.69 13.84 21.38
N SER A 272 -2.83 14.68 20.35
CA SER A 272 -2.96 14.25 18.97
C SER A 272 -1.80 14.68 18.08
N HIS A 273 -1.59 13.92 17.01
CA HIS A 273 -0.55 14.19 16.01
C HIS A 273 -1.08 13.99 14.59
N PHE A 274 -0.62 14.84 13.67
CA PHE A 274 -1.10 14.87 12.29
C PHE A 274 0.05 14.65 11.33
N VAL A 275 -0.05 13.64 10.48
CA VAL A 275 0.98 13.33 9.48
C VAL A 275 0.45 13.67 8.09
N PHE A 276 1.12 14.61 7.45
CA PHE A 276 0.83 15.07 6.09
C PHE A 276 1.94 14.62 5.14
N HIS A 277 1.58 14.34 3.90
CA HIS A 277 2.49 13.84 2.87
C HIS A 277 2.42 14.75 1.64
N ASP A 278 3.43 15.58 1.43
CA ASP A 278 3.54 16.49 0.29
C ASP A 278 3.90 15.71 -0.98
N ALA A 279 2.91 15.52 -1.85
CA ALA A 279 3.06 14.94 -3.18
C ALA A 279 3.07 16.03 -4.27
N GLY A 280 3.44 17.26 -3.91
CA GLY A 280 3.50 18.43 -4.79
C GLY A 280 2.38 19.45 -4.57
N GLY A 281 1.44 19.18 -3.67
CA GLY A 281 0.34 20.08 -3.34
C GLY A 281 0.65 21.10 -2.25
N VAL A 282 1.75 20.95 -1.51
CA VAL A 282 2.08 21.86 -0.40
C VAL A 282 2.94 23.03 -0.87
N GLY A 283 2.28 23.98 -1.53
CA GLY A 283 2.88 25.26 -1.90
C GLY A 283 3.27 26.13 -0.69
N PRO A 284 3.97 27.28 -0.90
CA PRO A 284 4.48 28.12 0.19
C PRO A 284 3.40 28.58 1.19
N ALA A 285 2.20 28.92 0.72
CA ALA A 285 1.11 29.36 1.59
C ALA A 285 0.53 28.22 2.45
N VAL A 286 0.39 27.01 1.87
CA VAL A 286 -0.07 25.81 2.60
C VAL A 286 0.96 25.39 3.63
N ARG A 287 2.25 25.41 3.25
CA ARG A 287 3.36 25.21 4.19
C ARG A 287 3.27 26.18 5.35
N ALA A 288 3.08 27.47 5.10
CA ALA A 288 2.93 28.47 6.15
C ALA A 288 1.72 28.23 7.07
N ALA A 289 0.65 27.60 6.58
CA ALA A 289 -0.50 27.20 7.41
C ALA A 289 -0.18 26.02 8.33
N LEU A 290 0.64 25.05 7.89
CA LEU A 290 1.02 23.87 8.67
C LEU A 290 2.21 24.11 9.60
N GLU A 291 3.12 25.00 9.22
CA GLU A 291 4.40 25.25 9.89
C GLU A 291 4.28 25.53 11.41
N PRO A 292 3.30 26.32 11.91
CA PRO A 292 3.13 26.49 13.36
C PRO A 292 2.87 25.18 14.10
N TRP A 293 2.14 24.24 13.50
CA TRP A 293 1.83 22.94 14.08
C TRP A 293 3.03 22.00 14.02
N VAL A 294 3.80 22.05 12.93
CA VAL A 294 5.07 21.31 12.82
C VAL A 294 6.05 21.74 13.91
N ARG A 295 6.25 23.07 14.08
CA ARG A 295 7.12 23.61 15.12
C ARG A 295 6.67 23.26 16.54
N ALA A 296 5.36 23.16 16.75
CA ALA A 296 4.79 22.73 18.03
C ALA A 296 4.89 21.22 18.28
N GLY A 297 5.45 20.43 17.36
CA GLY A 297 5.49 18.95 17.44
C GLY A 297 4.12 18.28 17.29
N ARG A 298 3.12 19.05 16.82
CA ARG A 298 1.73 18.63 16.63
C ARG A 298 1.47 18.04 15.25
N ALA A 299 2.32 18.36 14.27
CA ALA A 299 2.23 17.81 12.93
C ALA A 299 3.60 17.39 12.39
N THR A 300 3.61 16.46 11.45
CA THR A 300 4.76 16.09 10.62
C THR A 300 4.38 16.30 9.17
N LEU A 301 5.25 16.95 8.40
CA LEU A 301 5.11 17.10 6.95
C LEU A 301 6.23 16.31 6.27
N GLN A 302 5.86 15.22 5.60
CA GLN A 302 6.78 14.37 4.84
C GLN A 302 6.81 14.80 3.39
N ASP A 303 8.00 14.89 2.80
CA ASP A 303 8.16 15.07 1.36
C ASP A 303 8.13 13.72 0.67
N VAL A 304 7.11 13.50 -0.15
CA VAL A 304 6.91 12.26 -0.90
C VAL A 304 6.86 12.53 -2.40
N ARG A 305 7.37 13.67 -2.88
CA ARG A 305 7.26 14.08 -4.30
C ARG A 305 7.95 13.11 -5.27
N ALA A 306 9.01 12.42 -4.82
CA ALA A 306 9.70 11.40 -5.61
C ALA A 306 8.81 10.21 -6.00
N GLN A 307 7.66 10.04 -5.35
CA GLN A 307 6.69 9.02 -5.74
C GLN A 307 6.17 9.20 -7.18
N ALA A 308 6.26 10.42 -7.75
CA ALA A 308 5.78 10.73 -9.09
C ALA A 308 6.52 9.94 -10.19
N ASP A 309 7.72 9.42 -9.88
CA ASP A 309 8.49 8.55 -10.79
C ASP A 309 7.89 7.15 -10.92
N TYR A 310 6.97 6.79 -10.01
CA TYR A 310 6.36 5.47 -9.94
C TYR A 310 4.85 5.57 -10.12
N ASP A 311 4.40 5.20 -11.32
CA ASP A 311 3.00 5.27 -11.73
C ASP A 311 2.15 4.21 -11.00
N GLY A 312 1.63 4.58 -9.82
CA GLY A 312 0.63 3.84 -9.06
C GLY A 312 -0.73 4.54 -9.01
N TRP A 313 -1.66 3.98 -8.24
CA TRP A 313 -3.01 4.52 -8.15
C TRP A 313 -3.07 5.82 -7.33
N TYR A 314 -3.76 6.83 -7.87
CA TYR A 314 -4.15 8.07 -7.17
C TYR A 314 -3.03 8.69 -6.32
N HIS A 315 -1.93 9.08 -6.98
CA HIS A 315 -0.72 9.59 -6.30
C HIS A 315 -0.27 8.67 -5.15
N ASN A 316 -0.12 7.38 -5.49
CA ASN A 316 0.25 6.29 -4.58
C ASN A 316 -0.41 6.36 -3.19
N GLN A 317 -1.70 6.72 -3.11
CA GLN A 317 -2.41 6.88 -1.84
C GLN A 317 -2.29 5.65 -0.94
N PHE A 318 -2.45 4.45 -1.51
CA PHE A 318 -2.31 3.20 -0.76
C PHE A 318 -0.88 3.00 -0.22
N LEU A 319 0.16 3.44 -0.93
CA LEU A 319 1.54 3.38 -0.44
C LEU A 319 1.70 4.28 0.78
N VAL A 320 1.30 5.54 0.63
CA VAL A 320 1.47 6.59 1.64
C VAL A 320 0.71 6.25 2.93
N VAL A 321 -0.53 5.79 2.80
CA VAL A 321 -1.36 5.41 3.95
C VAL A 321 -0.81 4.17 4.65
N ASN A 322 -0.34 3.16 3.92
CA ASN A 322 0.29 1.98 4.54
C ASN A 322 1.64 2.31 5.20
N ASP A 323 2.45 3.17 4.59
CA ASP A 323 3.70 3.64 5.17
C ASP A 323 3.44 4.33 6.52
N CYS A 324 2.49 5.28 6.55
CA CYS A 324 2.11 5.98 7.77
C CYS A 324 1.55 5.03 8.83
N LEU A 325 0.65 4.12 8.47
CA LEU A 325 0.11 3.10 9.38
C LEU A 325 1.22 2.27 10.02
N HIS A 326 2.17 1.76 9.22
CA HIS A 326 3.25 0.92 9.74
C HIS A 326 4.27 1.70 10.56
N ARG A 327 4.55 2.94 10.20
CA ARG A 327 5.45 3.84 10.94
C ARG A 327 4.91 4.20 12.32
N TYR A 328 3.60 4.43 12.42
CA TYR A 328 2.96 4.98 13.61
C TYR A 328 2.05 3.98 14.34
N ARG A 329 2.05 2.70 13.95
CA ARG A 329 1.18 1.63 14.48
C ARG A 329 1.07 1.60 16.00
N HIS A 330 2.15 1.92 16.70
CA HIS A 330 2.25 1.89 18.17
C HIS A 330 2.40 3.29 18.80
N ALA A 331 2.33 4.34 18.00
CA ALA A 331 2.47 5.71 18.47
C ALA A 331 1.18 6.27 19.08
N ALA A 332 0.02 5.71 18.75
CA ALA A 332 -1.29 6.19 19.19
C ALA A 332 -2.24 5.07 19.57
N ARG A 333 -3.25 5.38 20.40
CA ARG A 333 -4.35 4.45 20.71
C ARG A 333 -5.27 4.24 19.51
N TRP A 334 -5.62 5.32 18.80
CA TRP A 334 -6.41 5.27 17.58
C TRP A 334 -5.73 6.04 16.44
N THR A 335 -5.73 5.47 15.24
CA THR A 335 -5.25 6.12 14.01
C THR A 335 -6.40 6.30 13.03
N PHE A 336 -6.55 7.51 12.52
CA PHE A 336 -7.61 7.94 11.61
C PHE A 336 -7.06 8.16 10.20
N PHE A 337 -7.87 7.79 9.22
CA PHE A 337 -7.60 7.95 7.79
C PHE A 337 -8.84 8.58 7.15
N PHE A 338 -8.70 9.81 6.68
CA PHE A 338 -9.71 10.59 5.97
C PHE A 338 -9.02 11.73 5.23
N ASP A 339 -9.69 12.38 4.28
CA ASP A 339 -9.04 13.38 3.44
C ASP A 339 -9.07 14.80 4.07
N VAL A 340 -8.18 15.68 3.61
CA VAL A 340 -8.04 17.05 4.17
C VAL A 340 -9.16 18.01 3.77
N ASP A 341 -10.09 17.56 2.94
CA ASP A 341 -11.34 18.23 2.58
C ASP A 341 -12.56 17.64 3.33
N GLU A 342 -12.36 16.66 4.20
CA GLU A 342 -13.40 16.02 5.02
C GLU A 342 -13.34 16.48 6.48
N TYR A 343 -14.49 16.50 7.15
CA TYR A 343 -14.60 16.89 8.55
C TYR A 343 -15.29 15.80 9.36
N ILE A 344 -14.70 15.41 10.49
CA ILE A 344 -15.35 14.51 11.42
C ILE A 344 -16.25 15.31 12.36
N PHE A 345 -17.51 14.89 12.43
CA PHE A 345 -18.53 15.48 13.30
C PHE A 345 -19.17 14.37 14.14
N LEU A 346 -19.48 14.69 15.40
CA LEU A 346 -20.21 13.80 16.30
C LEU A 346 -21.60 14.37 16.56
N PRO A 347 -22.68 13.64 16.21
CA PRO A 347 -24.03 14.07 16.49
C PRO A 347 -24.36 14.02 17.99
N ASP A 348 -25.45 14.69 18.35
CA ASP A 348 -26.11 14.59 19.66
C ASP A 348 -25.24 14.96 20.87
N GLY A 349 -24.20 15.76 20.67
CA GLY A 349 -23.32 16.22 21.74
C GLY A 349 -22.42 15.14 22.33
N ARG A 350 -22.27 13.99 21.65
CA ARG A 350 -21.36 12.93 22.06
C ARG A 350 -19.90 13.39 22.01
N THR A 351 -19.07 12.82 22.90
CA THR A 351 -17.62 13.05 22.89
C THR A 351 -16.90 11.96 22.10
N LEU A 352 -15.75 12.31 21.53
CA LEU A 352 -14.92 11.35 20.79
C LEU A 352 -14.46 10.21 21.70
N GLU A 353 -14.07 10.54 22.93
CA GLU A 353 -13.64 9.58 23.95
C GLU A 353 -14.75 8.56 24.25
N GLY A 354 -16.00 9.02 24.37
CA GLY A 354 -17.15 8.17 24.65
C GLY A 354 -17.44 7.20 23.50
N VAL A 355 -17.41 7.71 22.26
CA VAL A 355 -17.60 6.88 21.05
C VAL A 355 -16.51 5.83 20.94
N LEU A 356 -15.24 6.22 21.12
CA LEU A 356 -14.13 5.29 20.96
C LEU A 356 -14.03 4.27 22.10
N ALA A 357 -14.48 4.62 23.31
CA ALA A 357 -14.58 3.65 24.41
C ALA A 357 -15.58 2.51 24.09
N GLU A 358 -16.68 2.82 23.38
CA GLU A 358 -17.61 1.79 22.89
C GLU A 358 -17.00 0.92 21.79
N LEU A 359 -16.02 1.46 21.05
CA LEU A 359 -15.35 0.78 19.95
C LEU A 359 -14.05 0.07 20.34
N ASP A 360 -13.58 0.20 21.58
CA ASP A 360 -12.38 -0.47 22.10
C ASP A 360 -12.30 -2.00 21.82
N PRO A 361 -13.40 -2.77 21.78
CA PRO A 361 -13.35 -4.19 21.42
C PRO A 361 -12.98 -4.47 19.96
N TYR A 362 -13.04 -3.46 19.08
CA TYR A 362 -12.78 -3.60 17.65
C TYR A 362 -11.38 -3.11 17.27
N THR A 363 -10.79 -3.73 16.26
CA THR A 363 -9.48 -3.33 15.73
C THR A 363 -9.57 -2.24 14.67
N GLN A 364 -10.77 -1.97 14.15
CA GLN A 364 -11.05 -0.94 13.15
C GLN A 364 -12.54 -0.59 13.14
N PHE A 365 -12.86 0.59 12.65
CA PHE A 365 -14.23 1.02 12.33
C PHE A 365 -14.20 1.89 11.07
N THR A 366 -15.37 2.07 10.46
CA THR A 366 -15.56 2.97 9.31
C THR A 366 -16.43 4.14 9.72
N ILE A 367 -16.14 5.31 9.17
CA ILE A 367 -16.92 6.52 9.38
C ILE A 367 -17.88 6.67 8.20
N GLU A 368 -19.15 6.92 8.48
CA GLU A 368 -20.14 7.22 7.44
C GLU A 368 -19.80 8.56 6.77
N GLN A 369 -19.66 8.55 5.44
CA GLN A 369 -19.43 9.76 4.65
C GLN A 369 -20.77 10.40 4.28
N ASN A 370 -20.96 11.64 4.72
CA ASN A 370 -22.12 12.45 4.39
C ASN A 370 -21.69 13.71 3.63
N PRO A 371 -22.17 13.93 2.38
CA PRO A 371 -21.77 15.08 1.61
C PRO A 371 -22.28 16.37 2.24
N MET A 372 -21.39 17.37 2.35
CA MET A 372 -21.79 18.69 2.81
C MET A 372 -22.73 19.33 1.78
N SER A 373 -23.86 19.87 2.25
CA SER A 373 -24.83 20.52 1.37
C SER A 373 -24.19 21.71 0.65
N SER A 374 -24.28 21.75 -0.67
CA SER A 374 -23.80 22.89 -1.48
C SER A 374 -24.53 24.21 -1.16
N ARG A 375 -25.68 24.14 -0.48
CA ARG A 375 -26.39 25.32 0.04
C ARG A 375 -25.61 26.07 1.13
N LEU A 376 -24.62 25.42 1.75
CA LEU A 376 -23.74 26.03 2.76
C LEU A 376 -22.53 26.74 2.15
N CYS A 377 -22.27 26.57 0.85
CA CYS A 377 -21.21 27.29 0.17
C CYS A 377 -21.59 28.77 0.07
N ALA A 378 -20.66 29.67 0.45
CA ALA A 378 -20.82 31.09 0.18
C ALA A 378 -20.90 31.30 -1.34
N ARG A 379 -21.92 32.03 -1.81
CA ARG A 379 -22.03 32.43 -3.22
C ARG A 379 -20.77 33.20 -3.61
N GLY A 380 -20.13 32.81 -4.71
CA GLY A 380 -19.01 33.54 -5.26
C GLY A 380 -19.46 34.93 -5.73
N ALA A 381 -18.54 35.88 -5.81
CA ALA A 381 -18.84 37.24 -6.30
C ALA A 381 -19.40 37.28 -7.75
N ASN A 382 -19.29 36.16 -8.49
CA ASN A 382 -19.79 36.00 -9.86
C ASN A 382 -20.98 35.05 -9.98
N ASP A 383 -21.54 34.53 -8.88
CA ASP A 383 -22.70 33.66 -8.94
C ASP A 383 -23.96 34.51 -9.07
N SER A 384 -24.23 34.94 -10.31
CA SER A 384 -25.48 35.61 -10.66
C SER A 384 -26.64 34.64 -10.48
N GLU A 385 -27.59 35.07 -9.67
CA GLU A 385 -28.82 34.41 -9.28
C GLU A 385 -29.67 34.02 -10.51
N THR A 386 -29.53 32.77 -10.96
CA THR A 386 -30.57 32.14 -11.79
C THR A 386 -31.52 31.41 -10.86
N MET A 387 -32.45 32.19 -10.27
CA MET A 387 -33.70 31.64 -9.75
C MET A 387 -34.50 31.13 -10.95
N GLY A 388 -34.45 29.82 -11.18
CA GLY A 388 -35.43 29.10 -11.98
C GLY A 388 -36.63 28.78 -11.09
N VAL A 389 -37.80 29.24 -11.54
CA VAL A 389 -39.16 29.02 -11.00
C VAL A 389 -39.46 27.54 -10.82
#